data_AF-A0A7C7HSW1-F1
#
_entry.id   AF-A0A7C7HSW1-F1
#
_cell.length_a   1.000
_cell.length_b   1.000
_cell.length_c   1.000
_cell.angle_alpha   90.00
_cell.angle_beta   90.00
_cell.angle_gamma   90.00
#
_symmetry.space_group_name_H-M   'P 1'
#
loop_
_entity.id
_entity.type
_entity.pdbx_description
1 polymer ?
#
loop_
_entity_poly.entity_id
_entity_poly.type
_entity_poly.pdbx_seq_one_letter_code
_entity_poly.pdbx_strand_id
1 'polypeptide(L)'
;MLFSPLLIFSPIIIADSAAGITGDADNWDQDGWLTTKIATDRLSAGDEFGCYGIPGQSWQANAGVVASACRTYLEERISASRWGVDPLSIYTPSGLNYADHEAISNIGFSVHGDETGLPNTAWHNASDAPLNVEDWYNLGRRGGSLESVIADLEQVQSEAVLGGLLNFYWIGRVDEATVRHDRDLLGWLEDSDGWSTTWGEAWSYWASQRCYQLAYNGSIEGGENGLAFEFIRSSVCISQDERVWPESPICIPLPDSKTGIHLSRSLLEPL
;
A
#
# COMPACT_ATOMS: atom_id res chain seq x y z
N MET A 1 -50.52 30.05 31.01
CA MET A 1 -49.29 29.28 30.77
C MET A 1 -49.38 28.76 29.34
N LEU A 2 -48.75 29.46 28.41
CA LEU A 2 -48.66 29.11 26.99
C LEU A 2 -47.18 28.87 26.71
N PHE A 3 -46.79 27.62 26.49
CA PHE A 3 -45.45 27.28 26.04
C PHE A 3 -45.35 27.58 24.55
N SER A 4 -44.49 28.53 24.19
CA SER A 4 -44.09 28.79 22.82
C SER A 4 -43.05 27.73 22.42
N PRO A 5 -43.18 27.02 21.28
CA PRO A 5 -42.13 26.14 20.81
C PRO A 5 -40.98 26.99 20.23
N LEU A 6 -39.79 26.78 20.77
CA LEU A 6 -38.55 27.35 20.26
C LEU A 6 -38.17 26.57 18.98
N LEU A 7 -38.29 27.21 17.81
CA LEU A 7 -37.76 26.69 16.55
C LEU A 7 -36.24 26.89 16.54
N ILE A 8 -35.49 25.79 16.70
CA ILE A 8 -34.04 25.76 16.50
C ILE A 8 -33.79 25.45 15.02
N PHE A 9 -33.34 26.45 14.26
CA PHE A 9 -32.76 26.22 12.94
C PHE A 9 -31.30 25.76 13.13
N SER A 10 -31.06 24.47 12.94
CA SER A 10 -29.70 23.96 12.75
C SER A 10 -29.35 24.12 11.27
N PRO A 11 -28.22 24.75 10.89
CA PRO A 11 -27.76 24.69 9.52
C PRO A 11 -27.33 23.25 9.25
N ILE A 12 -28.19 22.49 8.57
CA ILE A 12 -27.78 21.27 7.89
C ILE A 12 -26.96 21.76 6.70
N ILE A 13 -25.64 21.70 6.81
CA ILE A 13 -24.79 21.71 5.63
C ILE A 13 -25.02 20.35 4.97
N ILE A 14 -25.97 20.31 4.04
CA ILE A 14 -26.02 19.23 3.05
C ILE A 14 -24.84 19.55 2.14
N ALA A 15 -23.74 18.80 2.27
CA ALA A 15 -22.70 18.80 1.25
C ALA A 15 -23.36 18.27 -0.02
N ASP A 16 -23.69 19.19 -0.92
CA ASP A 16 -24.24 18.88 -2.22
C ASP A 16 -23.16 18.13 -3.01
N SER A 17 -23.38 16.83 -3.19
CA SER A 17 -22.52 15.93 -3.96
C SER A 17 -22.71 16.17 -5.46
N ALA A 18 -22.47 17.41 -5.90
CA ALA A 18 -22.58 17.84 -7.30
C ALA A 18 -21.84 19.17 -7.61
N ALA A 19 -20.98 19.67 -6.73
CA ALA A 19 -20.15 20.84 -7.03
C ALA A 19 -18.92 20.44 -7.87
N GLY A 20 -19.12 20.26 -9.17
CA GLY A 20 -18.14 20.61 -10.21
C GLY A 20 -16.86 19.77 -10.33
N ILE A 21 -16.96 18.50 -10.75
CA ILE A 21 -15.89 17.85 -11.52
C ILE A 21 -16.20 18.05 -13.01
N THR A 22 -16.02 19.27 -13.51
CA THR A 22 -16.00 19.53 -14.97
C THR A 22 -14.96 20.62 -15.32
N GLY A 23 -13.93 20.79 -14.48
CA GLY A 23 -12.98 21.90 -14.60
C GLY A 23 -11.60 21.58 -15.18
N ASP A 24 -11.06 20.37 -14.99
CA ASP A 24 -9.66 20.08 -15.35
C ASP A 24 -9.39 18.67 -15.91
N ALA A 25 -10.41 17.81 -16.00
CA ALA A 25 -10.24 16.48 -16.60
C ALA A 25 -9.83 16.54 -18.09
N ASP A 26 -10.30 17.56 -18.82
CA ASP A 26 -10.04 17.72 -20.26
C ASP A 26 -8.77 18.55 -20.55
N ASN A 27 -8.11 19.10 -19.52
CA ASN A 27 -6.98 20.04 -19.64
C ASN A 27 -5.79 19.68 -18.73
N TRP A 28 -5.73 18.45 -18.23
CA TRP A 28 -4.55 17.95 -17.52
C TRP A 28 -3.37 17.84 -18.48
N ASP A 29 -2.35 18.68 -18.28
CA ASP A 29 -1.05 18.56 -18.92
C ASP A 29 -0.11 17.79 -18.00
N GLN A 30 0.55 16.76 -18.56
CA GLN A 30 1.56 15.98 -17.87
C GLN A 30 2.62 16.90 -17.22
N ASP A 31 2.75 16.86 -15.90
CA ASP A 31 3.64 17.74 -15.13
C ASP A 31 5.14 17.39 -15.28
N GLY A 32 5.44 16.21 -15.83
CA GLY A 32 6.77 15.69 -16.10
C GLY A 32 7.54 15.22 -14.86
N TRP A 33 6.92 15.22 -13.67
CA TRP A 33 7.62 15.01 -12.39
C TRP A 33 8.39 13.69 -12.31
N LEU A 34 7.79 12.60 -12.79
CA LEU A 34 8.41 11.26 -12.81
C LEU A 34 9.68 11.17 -13.67
N THR A 35 9.91 12.13 -14.56
CA THR A 35 11.12 12.20 -15.41
C THR A 35 12.19 13.12 -14.83
N THR A 36 11.92 13.75 -13.68
CA THR A 36 12.87 14.67 -13.04
C THR A 36 13.96 13.93 -12.28
N LYS A 37 15.07 14.63 -12.01
CA LYS A 37 16.13 14.12 -11.14
C LYS A 37 15.61 13.76 -9.74
N ILE A 38 14.62 14.49 -9.23
CA ILE A 38 14.04 14.24 -7.91
C ILE A 38 13.42 12.84 -7.88
N ALA A 39 12.60 12.48 -8.87
CA ALA A 39 12.02 11.14 -8.96
C ALA A 39 13.11 10.05 -9.02
N THR A 40 14.15 10.24 -9.83
CA THR A 40 15.25 9.26 -9.91
C THR A 40 16.07 9.16 -8.61
N ASP A 41 16.22 10.25 -7.86
CA ASP A 41 16.92 10.25 -6.57
C ASP A 41 16.10 9.49 -5.52
N ARG A 42 14.76 9.65 -5.52
CA ARG A 42 13.83 8.92 -4.63
C ARG A 42 13.82 7.42 -4.96
N LEU A 43 13.77 7.08 -6.24
CA LEU A 43 13.93 5.69 -6.71
C LEU A 43 15.24 5.07 -6.21
N SER A 44 16.35 5.81 -6.34
CA SER A 44 17.68 5.35 -5.89
C SER A 44 17.77 5.21 -4.37
N ALA A 45 17.01 6.03 -3.63
CA ALA A 45 16.88 5.93 -2.18
C ALA A 45 16.05 4.72 -1.72
N GLY A 46 15.39 4.02 -2.66
CA GLY A 46 14.57 2.84 -2.38
C GLY A 46 13.09 3.15 -2.20
N ASP A 47 12.61 4.34 -2.56
CA ASP A 47 11.17 4.60 -2.58
C ASP A 47 10.48 3.83 -3.71
N GLU A 48 9.24 3.43 -3.44
CA GLU A 48 8.32 2.86 -4.41
C GLU A 48 7.43 3.94 -5.04
N PHE A 49 7.17 3.78 -6.34
CA PHE A 49 6.17 4.54 -7.09
C PHE A 49 4.93 3.67 -7.32
N GLY A 50 3.85 4.02 -6.61
CA GLY A 50 2.50 3.52 -6.89
C GLY A 50 1.68 4.57 -7.65
N CYS A 51 0.45 4.24 -8.03
CA CYS A 51 -0.45 5.18 -8.69
C CYS A 51 -1.60 5.62 -7.77
N TYR A 52 -1.86 6.92 -7.69
CA TYR A 52 -3.01 7.45 -6.95
C TYR A 52 -4.31 7.50 -7.78
N GLY A 53 -4.19 7.52 -9.11
CA GLY A 53 -5.30 7.63 -10.05
C GLY A 53 -4.89 8.42 -11.28
N ILE A 54 -5.80 8.49 -12.25
CA ILE A 54 -5.62 9.28 -13.47
C ILE A 54 -6.71 10.35 -13.53
N PRO A 55 -6.36 11.65 -13.67
CA PRO A 55 -7.31 12.72 -13.84
C PRO A 55 -8.33 12.44 -14.96
N GLY A 56 -9.59 12.81 -14.71
CA GLY A 56 -10.69 12.59 -15.65
C GLY A 56 -11.21 11.16 -15.73
N GLN A 57 -10.60 10.20 -15.03
CA GLN A 57 -11.14 8.85 -14.91
C GLN A 57 -11.86 8.64 -13.57
N SER A 58 -12.85 7.75 -13.58
CA SER A 58 -13.67 7.45 -12.40
C SER A 58 -13.53 6.00 -11.98
N TRP A 59 -13.07 5.80 -10.75
CA TRP A 59 -13.00 4.49 -10.10
C TRP A 59 -14.35 3.76 -10.10
N GLN A 60 -15.44 4.49 -9.80
CA GLN A 60 -16.79 3.93 -9.74
C GLN A 60 -17.36 3.60 -11.13
N ALA A 61 -16.86 4.24 -12.19
CA ALA A 61 -17.29 3.94 -13.54
C ALA A 61 -16.62 2.66 -14.06
N ASN A 62 -15.29 2.55 -13.90
CA ASN A 62 -14.54 1.35 -14.24
C ASN A 62 -13.14 1.35 -13.58
N ALA A 63 -13.01 0.65 -12.47
CA ALA A 63 -11.76 0.55 -11.72
C ALA A 63 -10.61 -0.08 -12.54
N GLY A 64 -10.91 -1.04 -13.40
CA GLY A 64 -9.92 -1.68 -14.27
C GLY A 64 -9.35 -0.74 -15.35
N VAL A 65 -10.14 0.21 -15.85
CA VAL A 65 -9.65 1.22 -16.79
C VAL A 65 -8.69 2.20 -16.10
N VAL A 66 -9.04 2.66 -14.89
CA VAL A 66 -8.15 3.51 -14.08
C VAL A 66 -6.84 2.80 -13.78
N ALA A 67 -6.90 1.56 -13.31
CA ALA A 67 -5.71 0.77 -13.01
C ALA A 67 -4.84 0.51 -14.25
N SER A 68 -5.45 0.15 -15.39
CA SER A 68 -4.69 -0.06 -16.63
C SER A 68 -3.96 1.22 -17.06
N ALA A 69 -4.63 2.36 -17.01
CA ALA A 69 -4.03 3.64 -17.37
C ALA A 69 -2.91 4.05 -16.39
N CYS A 70 -3.11 3.83 -15.09
CA CYS A 70 -2.08 3.99 -14.05
C CYS A 70 -0.82 3.18 -14.36
N ARG A 71 -0.98 1.88 -14.67
CA ARG A 71 0.14 0.98 -14.94
C ARG A 71 0.92 1.45 -16.16
N THR A 72 0.24 1.71 -17.27
CA THR A 72 0.85 2.24 -18.49
C THR A 72 1.59 3.56 -18.23
N TYR A 73 0.99 4.47 -17.47
CA TYR A 73 1.61 5.76 -17.16
C TYR A 73 2.96 5.59 -16.43
N LEU A 74 3.00 4.75 -15.39
CA LEU A 74 4.20 4.48 -14.61
C LEU A 74 5.27 3.75 -15.44
N GLU A 75 4.92 2.63 -16.08
CA GLU A 75 5.87 1.78 -16.81
C GLU A 75 6.57 2.50 -17.97
N GLU A 76 5.89 3.44 -18.62
CA GLU A 76 6.48 4.25 -19.70
C GLU A 76 7.50 5.30 -19.20
N ARG A 77 7.53 5.59 -17.89
CA ARG A 77 8.21 6.78 -17.35
C ARG A 77 9.24 6.46 -16.28
N ILE A 78 8.99 5.47 -15.43
CA ILE A 78 9.86 5.16 -14.29
C ILE A 78 9.77 3.67 -13.93
N SER A 79 10.86 3.11 -13.42
CA SER A 79 10.78 1.84 -12.72
C SER A 79 10.05 2.04 -11.39
N ALA A 80 9.13 1.14 -11.06
CA ALA A 80 8.35 1.29 -9.83
C ALA A 80 9.19 1.22 -8.54
N SER A 81 10.33 0.53 -8.58
CA SER A 81 11.30 0.47 -7.48
C SER A 81 12.69 0.15 -8.01
N ARG A 82 13.72 0.29 -7.15
CA ARG A 82 15.06 -0.22 -7.44
C ARG A 82 15.09 -1.74 -7.65
N TRP A 83 14.07 -2.45 -7.18
CA TRP A 83 13.96 -3.91 -7.26
C TRP A 83 13.24 -4.40 -8.51
N GLY A 84 12.38 -3.58 -9.12
CA GLY A 84 11.55 -4.02 -10.24
C GLY A 84 10.94 -2.86 -11.01
N VAL A 85 10.69 -3.12 -12.29
CA VAL A 85 10.06 -2.14 -13.19
C VAL A 85 8.55 -2.07 -12.98
N ASP A 86 7.93 -3.20 -12.64
CA ASP A 86 6.49 -3.33 -12.53
C ASP A 86 5.94 -2.71 -11.24
N PRO A 87 4.93 -1.82 -11.32
CA PRO A 87 4.30 -1.26 -10.13
C PRO A 87 3.42 -2.29 -9.44
N LEU A 88 3.59 -2.42 -8.12
CA LEU A 88 2.87 -3.39 -7.31
C LEU A 88 1.77 -2.77 -6.46
N SER A 89 1.80 -1.45 -6.26
CA SER A 89 0.81 -0.75 -5.46
C SER A 89 0.01 0.32 -6.19
N ILE A 90 -1.24 0.47 -5.78
CA ILE A 90 -2.17 1.46 -6.29
C ILE A 90 -3.07 1.92 -5.15
N TYR A 91 -3.46 3.18 -5.16
CA TYR A 91 -4.55 3.66 -4.34
C TYR A 91 -5.88 3.20 -4.89
N THR A 92 -6.83 2.92 -4.01
CA THR A 92 -8.23 2.78 -4.38
C THR A 92 -9.12 3.48 -3.36
N PRO A 93 -10.20 4.16 -3.81
CA PRO A 93 -11.12 4.80 -2.90
C PRO A 93 -12.07 3.79 -2.25
N SER A 94 -12.69 4.21 -1.15
CA SER A 94 -13.81 3.46 -0.58
C SER A 94 -14.97 3.29 -1.56
N GLY A 95 -15.64 2.13 -1.52
CA GLY A 95 -16.88 1.87 -2.26
C GLY A 95 -16.73 1.00 -3.50
N LEU A 96 -15.51 0.58 -3.83
CA LEU A 96 -15.27 -0.50 -4.79
C LEU A 96 -15.62 -1.85 -4.14
N ASN A 97 -16.16 -2.78 -4.92
CA ASN A 97 -16.46 -4.13 -4.45
C ASN A 97 -15.30 -5.10 -4.74
N TYR A 98 -15.35 -6.32 -4.22
CA TYR A 98 -14.29 -7.31 -4.42
C TYR A 98 -14.01 -7.63 -5.90
N ALA A 99 -15.00 -7.61 -6.79
CA ALA A 99 -14.78 -7.85 -8.21
C ALA A 99 -14.02 -6.70 -8.87
N ASP A 100 -14.24 -5.45 -8.43
CA ASP A 100 -13.44 -4.30 -8.89
C ASP A 100 -11.97 -4.45 -8.45
N HIS A 101 -11.74 -4.84 -7.20
CA HIS A 101 -10.38 -5.11 -6.71
C HIS A 101 -9.75 -6.31 -7.39
N GLU A 102 -10.49 -7.38 -7.69
CA GLU A 102 -9.99 -8.51 -8.48
C GLU A 102 -9.58 -8.07 -9.89
N ALA A 103 -10.36 -7.18 -10.53
CA ALA A 103 -10.00 -6.62 -11.83
C ALA A 103 -8.70 -5.81 -11.77
N ILE A 104 -8.51 -5.00 -10.71
CA ILE A 104 -7.26 -4.27 -10.46
C ILE A 104 -6.08 -5.24 -10.23
N SER A 105 -6.29 -6.30 -9.45
CA SER A 105 -5.30 -7.34 -9.17
C SER A 105 -4.86 -8.10 -10.40
N ASN A 106 -5.79 -8.38 -11.32
CA ASN A 106 -5.52 -9.02 -12.60
C ASN A 106 -4.72 -8.14 -13.58
N ILE A 107 -4.78 -6.81 -13.42
CA ILE A 107 -3.90 -5.87 -14.14
C ILE A 107 -2.48 -5.89 -13.55
N GLY A 108 -2.34 -6.34 -12.31
CA GLY A 108 -1.08 -6.69 -11.67
C GLY A 108 -0.64 -5.79 -10.53
N PHE A 109 -1.52 -4.91 -10.04
CA PHE A 109 -1.34 -4.29 -8.74
C PHE A 109 -1.74 -5.27 -7.65
N SER A 110 -0.83 -5.60 -6.74
CA SER A 110 -1.11 -6.56 -5.67
C SER A 110 -1.57 -5.89 -4.37
N VAL A 111 -1.22 -4.62 -4.18
CA VAL A 111 -1.59 -3.81 -3.01
C VAL A 111 -2.49 -2.66 -3.44
N HIS A 112 -3.69 -2.55 -2.87
CA HIS A 112 -4.72 -1.59 -3.34
C HIS A 112 -4.93 -0.38 -2.42
N GLY A 113 -4.16 -0.27 -1.34
CA GLY A 113 -4.19 0.86 -0.43
C GLY A 113 -4.58 0.49 1.00
N ASP A 114 -4.72 1.53 1.82
CA ASP A 114 -4.86 1.45 3.27
C ASP A 114 -6.28 1.75 3.79
N GLU A 115 -7.16 2.32 2.97
CA GLU A 115 -8.51 2.71 3.41
C GLU A 115 -9.57 2.49 2.31
N THR A 116 -9.68 1.24 1.84
CA THR A 116 -10.55 0.90 0.69
C THR A 116 -11.99 0.59 1.09
N GLY A 117 -12.29 0.56 2.39
CA GLY A 117 -13.61 0.26 2.93
C GLY A 117 -14.04 -1.21 2.81
N LEU A 118 -13.18 -2.09 2.27
CA LEU A 118 -13.41 -3.52 2.29
C LEU A 118 -13.37 -4.07 3.74
N PRO A 119 -14.23 -5.05 4.07
CA PRO A 119 -14.28 -5.60 5.42
C PRO A 119 -13.07 -6.49 5.76
N ASN A 120 -12.52 -7.21 4.78
CA ASN A 120 -11.31 -8.01 5.01
C ASN A 120 -10.11 -7.08 5.02
N THR A 121 -9.32 -7.20 6.08
CA THR A 121 -8.12 -6.41 6.36
C THR A 121 -7.15 -7.32 7.11
N ALA A 122 -5.85 -7.03 7.04
CA ALA A 122 -4.83 -7.75 7.78
C ALA A 122 -3.81 -6.78 8.38
N TRP A 123 -2.88 -7.32 9.17
CA TRP A 123 -1.77 -6.63 9.81
C TRP A 123 -2.14 -5.69 10.96
N HIS A 124 -3.26 -5.92 11.64
CA HIS A 124 -3.67 -5.09 12.79
C HIS A 124 -2.86 -5.35 14.06
N ASN A 125 -2.14 -6.46 14.13
CA ASN A 125 -1.27 -6.82 15.24
C ASN A 125 -0.30 -7.94 14.82
N ALA A 126 0.60 -8.32 15.72
CA ALA A 126 1.62 -9.36 15.48
C ALA A 126 1.08 -10.76 15.13
N SER A 127 -0.19 -11.06 15.42
CA SER A 127 -0.83 -12.36 15.13
C SER A 127 -1.77 -12.32 13.93
N ASP A 128 -1.99 -11.15 13.34
CA ASP A 128 -2.94 -10.92 12.25
C ASP A 128 -2.20 -10.77 10.92
N ALA A 129 -1.55 -11.84 10.47
CA ALA A 129 -0.84 -11.84 9.19
C ALA A 129 -1.80 -12.15 8.02
N PRO A 130 -1.59 -11.58 6.82
CA PRO A 130 -2.41 -11.88 5.65
C PRO A 130 -2.29 -13.35 5.26
N LEU A 131 -3.42 -13.95 4.91
CA LEU A 131 -3.55 -15.36 4.54
C LEU A 131 -3.88 -15.54 3.07
N ASN A 132 -4.49 -14.55 2.43
CA ASN A 132 -4.88 -14.57 1.03
C ASN A 132 -4.47 -13.27 0.34
N VAL A 133 -4.58 -13.24 -0.99
CA VAL A 133 -4.19 -12.07 -1.79
C VAL A 133 -5.12 -10.90 -1.50
N GLU A 134 -6.39 -11.18 -1.23
CA GLU A 134 -7.43 -10.19 -0.97
C GLU A 134 -7.21 -9.41 0.34
N ASP A 135 -6.40 -9.95 1.25
CA ASP A 135 -6.03 -9.27 2.50
C ASP A 135 -5.12 -8.06 2.24
N TRP A 136 -4.50 -7.98 1.06
CA TRP A 136 -3.69 -6.85 0.59
C TRP A 136 -4.50 -5.77 -0.11
N TYR A 137 -5.82 -5.97 -0.23
CA TYR A 137 -6.70 -4.98 -0.84
C TYR A 137 -7.16 -3.91 0.15
N ASN A 138 -6.89 -4.09 1.45
CA ASN A 138 -7.14 -3.09 2.47
C ASN A 138 -6.20 -3.29 3.66
N LEU A 139 -5.10 -2.54 3.69
CA LEU A 139 -4.06 -2.70 4.72
C LEU A 139 -4.33 -1.91 6.01
N GLY A 140 -5.37 -1.08 6.06
CA GLY A 140 -5.67 -0.24 7.21
C GLY A 140 -4.70 0.94 7.38
N ARG A 141 -5.20 2.07 7.89
CA ARG A 141 -4.43 3.32 8.09
C ARG A 141 -4.02 3.52 9.55
N ARG A 142 -3.33 2.54 10.13
CA ARG A 142 -3.01 2.52 11.56
C ARG A 142 -1.89 3.49 11.97
N GLY A 143 -0.99 3.85 11.06
CA GLY A 143 0.10 4.80 11.34
C GLY A 143 -0.36 6.26 11.32
N GLY A 144 -1.53 6.57 10.75
CA GLY A 144 -2.01 7.94 10.67
C GLY A 144 -1.16 8.82 9.74
N SER A 145 -1.22 10.14 9.97
CA SER A 145 -0.51 11.12 9.15
C SER A 145 0.93 11.34 9.63
N LEU A 146 1.87 11.55 8.70
CA LEU A 146 3.22 12.08 9.05
C LEU A 146 3.26 13.61 9.16
N GLU A 147 2.16 14.32 8.91
CA GLU A 147 2.15 15.78 8.78
C GLU A 147 2.12 16.45 10.17
N SER A 148 2.95 17.47 10.38
CA SER A 148 3.22 18.08 11.71
C SER A 148 2.03 18.62 12.51
N VAL A 149 0.87 18.84 11.89
CA VAL A 149 -0.34 19.34 12.58
C VAL A 149 -1.37 18.21 12.78
N ILE A 150 -1.19 17.08 12.09
CA ILE A 150 -2.15 15.97 12.05
C ILE A 150 -1.59 14.72 12.76
N ALA A 151 -0.27 14.55 12.76
CA ALA A 151 0.42 13.43 13.37
C ALA A 151 0.07 13.27 14.86
N ASP A 152 -0.14 12.03 15.28
CA ASP A 152 -0.41 11.65 16.67
C ASP A 152 0.60 10.58 17.09
N LEU A 153 1.69 11.02 17.72
CA LEU A 153 2.77 10.13 18.17
C LEU A 153 2.27 9.14 19.25
N GLU A 154 1.38 9.56 20.14
CA GLU A 154 0.87 8.68 21.21
C GLU A 154 0.05 7.54 20.60
N GLN A 155 -0.80 7.87 19.62
CA GLN A 155 -1.55 6.86 18.87
C GLN A 155 -0.60 5.90 18.16
N VAL A 156 0.40 6.39 17.41
CA VAL A 156 1.36 5.55 16.69
C VAL A 156 2.10 4.61 17.63
N GLN A 157 2.57 5.10 18.78
CA GLN A 157 3.24 4.29 19.79
C GLN A 157 2.32 3.20 20.36
N SER A 158 1.04 3.51 20.57
CA SER A 158 0.06 2.53 21.05
C SER A 158 -0.21 1.42 20.02
N GLU A 159 -0.34 1.79 18.75
CA GLU A 159 -0.55 0.85 17.65
C GLU A 159 0.71 0.00 17.39
N ALA A 160 1.89 0.59 17.54
CA ALA A 160 3.17 -0.07 17.42
C ALA A 160 3.37 -1.21 18.44
N VAL A 161 2.85 -1.05 19.67
CA VAL A 161 2.89 -2.10 20.70
C VAL A 161 2.08 -3.35 20.29
N LEU A 162 1.02 -3.17 19.49
CA LEU A 162 0.24 -4.30 18.97
C LEU A 162 1.03 -5.08 17.90
N GLY A 163 2.01 -4.44 17.25
CA GLY A 163 2.77 -4.97 16.13
C GLY A 163 2.00 -4.94 14.82
N GLY A 164 2.52 -5.66 13.83
CA GLY A 164 1.94 -5.70 12.49
C GLY A 164 2.44 -4.56 11.59
N LEU A 165 1.63 -4.17 10.61
CA LEU A 165 1.95 -3.13 9.63
C LEU A 165 1.28 -1.82 10.06
N LEU A 166 2.09 -0.76 10.14
CA LEU A 166 1.61 0.61 10.31
C LEU A 166 1.78 1.34 8.98
N ASN A 167 0.65 1.60 8.32
CA ASN A 167 0.62 2.41 7.11
C ASN A 167 0.47 3.87 7.49
N PHE A 168 1.37 4.70 6.95
CA PHE A 168 1.34 6.15 7.12
C PHE A 168 0.96 6.82 5.81
N TYR A 169 0.24 7.93 5.92
CA TYR A 169 -0.08 8.78 4.76
C TYR A 169 0.46 10.19 4.97
N TRP A 170 0.80 10.85 3.87
CA TRP A 170 1.16 12.26 3.86
C TRP A 170 1.06 12.79 2.44
N ILE A 171 0.92 14.11 2.33
CA ILE A 171 1.10 14.83 1.08
C ILE A 171 2.49 15.48 1.11
N GLY A 172 3.31 15.29 0.08
CA GLY A 172 4.66 15.88 0.03
C GLY A 172 4.64 17.40 -0.21
N ARG A 173 3.67 17.87 -0.99
CA ARG A 173 3.55 19.26 -1.44
C ARG A 173 2.10 19.62 -1.73
N VAL A 174 1.70 20.83 -1.36
CA VAL A 174 0.45 21.46 -1.81
C VAL A 174 0.82 22.78 -2.46
N ASP A 175 0.42 22.96 -3.72
CA ASP A 175 0.83 24.09 -4.57
C ASP A 175 2.35 24.28 -4.59
N GLU A 176 2.87 25.42 -4.10
CA GLU A 176 4.31 25.69 -3.97
C GLU A 176 4.89 25.42 -2.58
N ALA A 177 4.08 24.95 -1.64
CA ALA A 177 4.50 24.72 -0.26
C ALA A 177 4.79 23.23 0.00
N THR A 178 5.97 22.95 0.54
CA THR A 178 6.30 21.63 1.11
C THR A 178 5.54 21.44 2.41
N VAL A 179 4.86 20.32 2.55
CA VAL A 179 4.18 19.98 3.81
C VAL A 179 5.24 19.48 4.80
N ARG A 180 5.24 20.08 5.99
CA ARG A 180 6.21 19.74 7.03
C ARG A 180 5.80 18.45 7.73
N HIS A 181 6.72 17.49 7.80
CA HIS A 181 6.57 16.30 8.62
C HIS A 181 6.72 16.59 10.12
N ASP A 182 6.01 15.82 10.93
CA ASP A 182 6.18 15.85 12.38
C ASP A 182 7.57 15.35 12.77
N ARG A 183 8.33 16.21 13.44
CA ARG A 183 9.73 15.91 13.76
C ARG A 183 9.84 14.86 14.84
N ASP A 184 8.95 14.90 15.82
CA ASP A 184 9.06 14.04 17.00
C ASP A 184 8.59 12.62 16.64
N LEU A 185 7.58 12.50 15.77
CA LEU A 185 7.20 11.23 15.14
C LEU A 185 8.31 10.65 14.26
N LEU A 186 8.90 11.45 13.36
CA LEU A 186 10.00 10.96 12.52
C LEU A 186 11.20 10.49 13.36
N GLY A 187 11.59 11.27 14.38
CA GLY A 187 12.66 10.87 15.29
C GLY A 187 12.34 9.57 16.01
N TRP A 188 11.10 9.38 16.46
CA TRP A 188 10.67 8.12 17.07
C TRP A 188 10.71 6.94 16.08
N LEU A 189 10.31 7.14 14.82
CA LEU A 189 10.36 6.09 13.79
C LEU A 189 11.80 5.68 13.49
N GLU A 190 12.72 6.64 13.38
CA GLU A 190 14.16 6.39 13.16
C GLU A 190 14.82 5.63 14.33
N ASP A 191 14.38 5.90 15.56
CA ASP A 191 14.87 5.25 16.78
C ASP A 191 14.16 3.91 17.08
N SER A 192 13.09 3.57 16.34
CA SER A 192 12.30 2.36 16.59
C SER A 192 12.99 1.10 16.05
N ASP A 193 12.68 -0.06 16.64
CA ASP A 193 13.10 -1.37 16.12
C ASP A 193 12.25 -1.86 14.92
N GLY A 194 11.45 -0.97 14.33
CA GLY A 194 10.58 -1.28 13.20
C GLY A 194 11.35 -1.43 11.89
N TRP A 195 10.87 -2.30 11.01
CA TRP A 195 11.34 -2.39 9.64
C TRP A 195 10.60 -1.39 8.75
N SER A 196 11.30 -0.32 8.37
CA SER A 196 10.86 0.60 7.30
C SER A 196 10.95 -0.07 5.93
N THR A 197 9.81 -0.13 5.24
CA THR A 197 9.62 -0.84 3.98
C THR A 197 8.63 -0.09 3.07
N THR A 198 8.44 -0.53 1.84
CA THR A 198 7.35 -0.08 0.96
C THR A 198 6.24 -1.15 0.87
N TRP A 199 5.10 -0.82 0.28
CA TRP A 199 4.03 -1.82 0.09
C TRP A 199 4.46 -2.96 -0.82
N GLY A 200 5.16 -2.65 -1.91
CA GLY A 200 5.69 -3.62 -2.87
C GLY A 200 6.75 -4.54 -2.26
N GLU A 201 7.64 -4.03 -1.39
CA GLU A 201 8.57 -4.86 -0.61
C GLU A 201 7.83 -5.75 0.40
N ALA A 202 6.89 -5.18 1.18
CA ALA A 202 6.12 -5.98 2.14
C ALA A 202 5.34 -7.11 1.45
N TRP A 203 4.71 -6.82 0.31
CA TRP A 203 4.03 -7.82 -0.53
C TRP A 203 5.02 -8.86 -1.06
N SER A 204 6.14 -8.43 -1.63
CA SER A 204 7.12 -9.32 -2.26
C SER A 204 7.76 -10.26 -1.23
N TYR A 205 8.07 -9.76 -0.04
CA TYR A 205 8.47 -10.57 1.10
C TYR A 205 7.42 -11.63 1.45
N TRP A 206 6.16 -11.22 1.67
CA TRP A 206 5.11 -12.16 2.06
C TRP A 206 4.80 -13.19 0.97
N ALA A 207 4.72 -12.76 -0.28
CA ALA A 207 4.41 -13.62 -1.43
C ALA A 207 5.53 -14.65 -1.65
N SER A 208 6.80 -14.22 -1.58
CA SER A 208 7.94 -15.12 -1.75
C SER A 208 7.99 -16.22 -0.69
N GLN A 209 7.71 -15.91 0.59
CA GLN A 209 7.68 -16.90 1.67
C GLN A 209 6.63 -18.00 1.43
N ARG A 210 5.48 -17.65 0.85
CA ARG A 210 4.42 -18.62 0.52
C ARG A 210 4.79 -19.52 -0.66
N CYS A 211 5.79 -19.12 -1.44
CA CYS A 211 6.12 -19.76 -2.71
C CYS A 211 7.11 -20.90 -2.64
N TYR A 212 7.62 -21.18 -1.45
CA TYR A 212 8.48 -22.32 -1.19
C TYR A 212 7.74 -23.28 -0.24
N GLN A 213 7.19 -24.35 -0.80
CA GLN A 213 6.69 -25.47 -0.01
C GLN A 213 7.73 -26.60 -0.02
N LEU A 214 7.96 -27.19 1.15
CA LEU A 214 8.73 -28.43 1.27
C LEU A 214 7.81 -29.58 0.86
N ALA A 215 8.08 -30.17 -0.31
CA ALA A 215 7.40 -31.40 -0.71
C ALA A 215 8.23 -32.60 -0.29
N TYR A 216 7.59 -33.52 0.44
CA TYR A 216 8.16 -34.83 0.72
C TYR A 216 7.84 -35.76 -0.45
N ASN A 217 8.85 -36.16 -1.21
CA ASN A 217 8.67 -36.97 -2.42
C ASN A 217 8.42 -38.48 -2.13
N GLY A 218 8.26 -38.90 -0.88
CA GLY A 218 7.86 -40.28 -0.54
C GLY A 218 8.83 -41.40 -0.94
N SER A 219 9.91 -41.10 -1.64
CA SER A 219 10.88 -42.07 -2.14
C SER A 219 11.94 -42.34 -1.07
N ILE A 220 11.67 -43.32 -0.21
CA ILE A 220 12.73 -44.11 0.43
C ILE A 220 13.25 -45.07 -0.65
N GLU A 221 13.92 -44.54 -1.68
CA GLU A 221 14.69 -45.40 -2.57
C GLU A 221 16.06 -45.62 -1.94
N GLY A 222 16.21 -46.86 -1.47
CA GLY A 222 17.23 -47.28 -0.53
C GLY A 222 18.66 -47.05 -1.00
N GLY A 223 19.46 -46.58 -0.06
CA GLY A 223 20.91 -46.54 -0.11
C GLY A 223 21.43 -45.59 0.97
N GLU A 224 21.27 -45.97 2.24
CA GLU A 224 21.78 -45.24 3.43
C GLU A 224 21.06 -43.91 3.79
N ASN A 225 19.82 -44.05 4.30
CA ASN A 225 19.15 -43.16 5.27
C ASN A 225 19.21 -41.63 5.06
N GLY A 226 18.75 -41.11 3.92
CA GLY A 226 18.49 -39.68 3.73
C GLY A 226 17.02 -39.38 3.43
N LEU A 227 16.44 -38.39 4.12
CA LEU A 227 15.21 -37.74 3.67
C LEU A 227 15.58 -36.75 2.56
N ALA A 228 15.04 -36.94 1.36
CA ALA A 228 15.17 -35.96 0.28
C ALA A 228 13.96 -35.02 0.30
N PHE A 229 14.24 -33.72 0.42
CA PHE A 229 13.26 -32.66 0.27
C PHE A 229 13.52 -31.94 -1.04
N GLU A 230 12.47 -31.66 -1.79
CA GLU A 230 12.53 -30.79 -2.97
C GLU A 230 11.72 -29.53 -2.68
N PHE A 231 12.28 -28.39 -3.08
CA PHE A 231 11.54 -27.13 -3.07
C PHE A 231 10.64 -27.10 -4.30
N ILE A 232 9.34 -27.24 -4.08
CA ILE A 232 8.35 -27.14 -5.15
C ILE A 232 7.71 -25.76 -5.08
N ARG A 233 7.70 -25.08 -6.23
CA ARG A 233 6.93 -23.85 -6.43
C ARG A 233 5.54 -24.24 -6.92
N SER A 234 4.51 -23.81 -6.20
CA SER A 234 3.12 -24.08 -6.61
C SER A 234 2.77 -23.33 -7.91
N SER A 235 1.74 -23.79 -8.64
CA SER A 235 1.27 -23.09 -9.85
C SER A 235 0.80 -21.66 -9.57
N VAL A 236 0.25 -21.43 -8.36
CA VAL A 236 -0.10 -20.10 -7.85
C VAL A 236 1.12 -19.19 -7.75
N CYS A 237 2.31 -19.75 -7.48
CA CYS A 237 3.53 -18.97 -7.39
C CYS A 237 4.16 -18.63 -8.73
N ILE A 238 4.03 -19.53 -9.70
CA ILE A 238 4.47 -19.25 -11.06
C ILE A 238 3.65 -18.10 -11.66
N SER A 239 2.34 -18.03 -11.38
CA SER A 239 1.48 -16.91 -11.82
C SER A 239 1.62 -15.63 -10.99
N GLN A 240 2.46 -15.63 -9.94
CA GLN A 240 2.75 -14.47 -9.11
C GLN A 240 4.16 -13.89 -9.35
N ASP A 241 5.02 -14.59 -10.13
CA ASP A 241 6.39 -14.12 -10.41
C ASP A 241 6.45 -12.78 -11.14
N GLU A 242 5.43 -12.44 -11.93
CA GLU A 242 5.31 -11.13 -12.59
C GLU A 242 4.81 -10.02 -11.65
N ARG A 243 4.42 -10.38 -10.42
CA ARG A 243 3.83 -9.50 -9.40
C ARG A 243 4.65 -9.49 -8.11
N VAL A 244 5.90 -9.94 -8.15
CA VAL A 244 6.79 -10.00 -6.99
C VAL A 244 8.15 -9.45 -7.41
N TRP A 245 8.69 -8.50 -6.65
CA TRP A 245 10.04 -8.04 -6.89
C TRP A 245 11.06 -9.07 -6.38
N PRO A 246 12.20 -9.24 -7.08
CA PRO A 246 13.31 -10.03 -6.58
C PRO A 246 13.93 -9.29 -5.38
N GLU A 247 13.43 -9.58 -4.18
CA GLU A 247 14.00 -9.12 -2.91
C GLU A 247 15.51 -9.38 -2.90
N SER A 248 16.31 -8.38 -2.52
CA SER A 248 17.70 -8.64 -2.14
C SER A 248 17.72 -9.60 -0.96
N PRO A 249 18.73 -10.49 -0.83
CA PRO A 249 18.99 -11.23 0.39
C PRO A 249 19.51 -10.27 1.47
N ILE A 250 18.67 -9.32 1.90
CA ILE A 250 18.89 -8.62 3.15
C ILE A 250 18.48 -9.61 4.23
N CYS A 251 19.44 -9.94 5.09
CA CYS A 251 19.19 -10.66 6.33
C CYS A 251 18.19 -9.86 7.18
N ILE A 252 16.90 -10.08 6.95
CA ILE A 252 15.86 -9.64 7.86
C ILE A 252 15.96 -10.58 9.07
N PRO A 253 16.06 -10.06 10.31
CA PRO A 253 16.05 -10.92 11.48
C PRO A 253 14.76 -11.74 11.46
N LEU A 254 14.94 -13.07 11.60
CA LEU A 254 13.83 -13.97 11.88
C LEU A 254 13.00 -13.39 13.03
N PRO A 255 11.68 -13.55 13.03
CA PRO A 255 10.82 -13.01 14.06
C PRO A 255 11.09 -13.72 15.39
N ASP A 256 12.08 -13.24 16.14
CA ASP A 256 12.27 -13.62 17.54
C ASP A 256 11.27 -12.84 18.39
N SER A 257 9.98 -13.16 18.23
CA SER A 257 8.89 -13.03 19.20
C SER A 257 8.65 -11.70 19.95
N LYS A 258 9.35 -10.60 19.65
CA LYS A 258 9.16 -9.31 20.30
C LYS A 258 9.43 -8.19 19.28
N THR A 259 8.40 -7.37 19.05
CA THR A 259 8.40 -6.11 18.28
C THR A 259 8.74 -6.23 16.78
N GLY A 260 7.81 -6.78 15.99
CA GLY A 260 7.79 -6.63 14.53
C GLY A 260 6.82 -5.53 14.12
N ILE A 261 7.31 -4.30 14.00
CA ILE A 261 6.59 -3.17 13.40
C ILE A 261 7.08 -3.07 11.95
N HIS A 262 6.19 -3.15 10.98
CA HIS A 262 6.49 -2.84 9.58
C HIS A 262 5.97 -1.43 9.29
N LEU A 263 6.80 -0.54 8.79
CA LEU A 263 6.41 0.83 8.41
C LEU A 263 6.37 0.88 6.89
N SER A 264 5.19 0.99 6.27
CA SER A 264 5.12 1.10 4.81
C SER A 264 5.12 2.53 4.33
N ARG A 265 5.94 2.80 3.31
CA ARG A 265 5.98 4.04 2.56
C ARG A 265 5.67 3.81 1.08
N SER A 266 4.55 4.35 0.61
CA SER A 266 4.28 4.50 -0.83
C SER A 266 4.08 5.97 -1.12
N LEU A 267 4.87 6.51 -2.05
CA LEU A 267 4.62 7.85 -2.58
C LEU A 267 3.42 7.76 -3.51
N LEU A 268 2.26 8.11 -2.97
CA LEU A 268 1.02 8.27 -3.71
C LEU A 268 0.78 9.77 -3.88
N GLU A 269 1.36 10.36 -4.92
CA GLU A 269 1.05 11.75 -5.25
C GLU A 269 -0.21 11.80 -6.13
N PRO A 270 -1.16 12.71 -5.86
CA PRO A 270 -2.21 13.00 -6.81
C PRO A 270 -1.56 13.59 -8.07
N LEU A 271 -1.57 12.79 -9.14
CA LEU A 271 -1.23 13.24 -10.49
C LEU A 271 -2.31 14.22 -10.98
#